data_AF-A0A919NC83-F1
#
_entry.id   AF-A0A919NC83-F1
#
_cell.length_a   1.000
_cell.length_b   1.000
_cell.length_c   1.000
_cell.angle_alpha   90.00
_cell.angle_beta   90.00
_cell.angle_gamma   90.00
#
_symmetry.space_group_name_H-M   'P 1'
#
loop_
_entity.id
_entity.type
_entity.pdbx_description
1 polymer ?
#
loop_
_entity_poly.entity_id
_entity_poly.type
_entity_poly.pdbx_seq_one_letter_code
_entity_poly.pdbx_strand_id
1 'polypeptide(L)' 'MWGVPCTLVNMSHDNILQEAARHRQFQELFCAELGLPAPKPWTEDDEGRYRAWIENSNRRLTEWAARRKAIAG' A
#
# COMPACT_ATOMS: atom_id res chain seq x y z
N MET A 1 4.38 -22.41 -9.24
CA MET A 1 4.31 -21.98 -7.82
C MET A 1 4.59 -20.48 -7.78
N TRP A 2 3.56 -19.64 -7.89
CA TRP A 2 3.74 -18.18 -7.87
C TRP A 2 3.73 -17.69 -6.43
N GLY A 3 4.82 -17.93 -5.71
CA GLY A 3 5.04 -17.37 -4.39
C GLY A 3 5.58 -15.96 -4.54
N VAL A 4 4.71 -14.98 -4.77
CA VAL A 4 5.11 -13.57 -4.62
C VAL A 4 5.59 -13.42 -3.17
N PRO A 5 6.86 -13.02 -2.92
CA PRO A 5 7.34 -12.85 -1.57
C PRO A 5 6.46 -11.81 -0.88
N CYS A 6 5.78 -12.25 0.19
CA CYS A 6 5.07 -11.37 1.10
C CYS A 6 6.11 -10.61 1.93
N THR A 7 6.76 -9.62 1.31
CA THR A 7 7.60 -8.66 2.02
C THR A 7 6.71 -7.85 2.94
N LEU A 8 7.05 -7.85 4.23
CA LEU A 8 6.51 -6.88 5.18
C LEU A 8 6.71 -5.48 4.59
N VAL A 9 5.62 -4.71 4.48
CA VAL A 9 5.66 -3.34 3.99
C VAL A 9 6.15 -2.48 5.17
N ASN A 10 7.44 -2.61 5.50
CA ASN A 10 8.08 -1.77 6.50
C ASN A 10 8.41 -0.42 5.87
N MET A 11 7.38 0.35 5.53
CA MET A 11 7.52 1.70 5.00
C MET A 11 7.52 2.70 6.14
N SER A 12 8.55 3.53 6.21
CA SER A 12 8.56 4.71 7.06
C SER A 12 7.46 5.69 6.64
N HIS A 13 7.12 6.62 7.52
CA HIS A 13 6.14 7.67 7.22
C HIS A 13 6.54 8.49 5.97
N ASP A 14 7.83 8.82 5.82
CA ASP A 14 8.33 9.53 4.64
C ASP A 14 8.17 8.71 3.35
N ASN A 15 8.37 7.38 3.42
CA ASN A 15 8.14 6.50 2.28
C ASN A 15 6.66 6.41 1.91
N ILE A 16 5.76 6.45 2.91
CA ILE A 16 4.30 6.52 2.68
C ILE A 16 3.94 7.78 1.89
N LEU A 17 4.48 8.94 2.28
CA LEU A 17 4.21 10.20 1.59
C LEU A 17 4.76 10.20 0.16
N GLN A 18 5.96 9.64 -0.05
CA GLN A 18 6.53 9.50 -1.38
C GLN A 18 5.74 8.55 -2.29
N GLU A 19 5.26 7.42 -1.76
CA GLU A 19 4.41 6.51 -2.53
C GLU A 19 3.06 7.12 -2.86
N ALA A 20 2.43 7.83 -1.92
CA ALA A 20 1.19 8.55 -2.18
C ALA A 20 1.37 9.58 -3.30
N ALA A 21 2.49 10.31 -3.30
CA ALA A 21 2.82 11.25 -4.38
C ALA A 21 3.04 10.55 -5.73
N ARG A 22 3.76 9.41 -5.76
CA ARG A 22 3.94 8.60 -6.98
C ARG A 22 2.62 8.09 -7.54
N HIS A 23 1.78 7.50 -6.69
CA HIS A 23 0.46 7.00 -7.08
C HIS A 23 -0.42 8.12 -7.63
N ARG A 24 -0.35 9.31 -7.04
CA ARG A 24 -1.09 10.47 -7.52
C ARG A 24 -0.65 10.91 -8.91
N GLN A 25 0.66 11.03 -9.16
CA GLN A 25 1.18 11.36 -10.49
C GLN A 25 0.71 10.35 -11.53
N PHE A 26 0.74 9.06 -11.20
CA PHE A 26 0.23 8.02 -12.08
C PHE A 26 -1.28 8.17 -12.33
N GLN A 27 -2.08 8.40 -11.29
CA GLN A 27 -3.54 8.60 -11.43
C GLN A 27 -3.88 9.81 -12.29
N GLU A 28 -3.16 10.93 -12.12
CA GLU A 28 -3.38 12.13 -12.93
C GLU A 28 -3.10 11.87 -14.41
N LEU A 29 -2.00 11.19 -14.74
CA LEU A 29 -1.69 10.78 -16.11
C LEU A 29 -2.76 9.83 -16.69
N PHE A 30 -3.20 8.84 -15.90
CA PHE A 30 -4.15 7.84 -16.34
C PHE A 30 -5.56 8.42 -16.53
N CYS A 31 -5.98 9.33 -15.65
CA CYS A 31 -7.23 10.07 -15.81
C CYS A 31 -7.20 10.94 -17.06
N ALA A 32 -6.08 11.62 -17.35
CA ALA A 32 -5.93 12.43 -18.56
C ALA A 32 -6.03 11.57 -19.83
N GLU A 33 -5.34 10.43 -19.88
CA GLU A 33 -5.34 9.52 -21.02
C GLU A 33 -6.75 8.95 -21.32
N LEU A 34 -7.52 8.67 -20.27
CA LEU A 34 -8.87 8.13 -20.38
C LEU A 34 -9.96 9.21 -20.54
N GLY A 35 -9.59 10.49 -20.56
CA GLY A 35 -10.55 11.61 -20.59
C GLY A 35 -11.45 11.68 -19.36
N LEU A 36 -10.99 11.12 -18.23
CA LEU A 36 -11.69 11.13 -16.96
C LEU A 36 -11.41 12.44 -16.20
N PRO A 37 -12.32 12.85 -15.30
CA PRO A 37 -12.06 13.97 -14.42
C PRO A 37 -10.80 13.72 -13.58
N ALA A 38 -10.12 14.80 -13.19
CA ALA A 38 -8.95 14.74 -12.34
C ALA A 38 -9.24 13.94 -11.05
N PRO A 39 -8.26 13.15 -10.57
CA PRO A 39 -8.45 12.39 -9.36
C PRO A 39 -8.72 13.31 -8.16
N LYS A 40 -9.55 12.84 -7.24
CA LYS A 40 -9.87 13.56 -6.00
C LYS A 40 -8.56 13.89 -5.25
N PRO A 41 -8.41 15.11 -4.69
CA PRO A 41 -7.26 15.44 -3.86
C PRO A 41 -7.12 14.51 -2.66
N TRP A 42 -5.87 14.15 -2.35
CA TRP A 42 -5.52 13.42 -1.13
C TRP A 42 -5.76 14.29 0.10
N THR A 43 -6.48 13.77 1.09
CA THR A 43 -6.81 14.48 2.34
C THR A 43 -6.12 13.84 3.55
N GLU A 44 -6.11 14.55 4.69
CA GLU A 44 -5.61 13.99 5.96
C GLU A 44 -6.38 12.74 6.41
N ASP A 45 -7.69 12.67 6.12
CA ASP A 45 -8.51 11.49 6.41
C ASP A 45 -8.08 10.28 5.55
N ASP A 46 -7.75 10.51 4.28
CA ASP A 46 -7.20 9.48 3.39
C ASP A 46 -5.85 8.96 3.92
N GLU A 47 -5.03 9.86 4.47
CA GLU A 47 -3.77 9.48 5.13
C GLU A 47 -3.99 8.58 6.34
N GLY A 48 -4.96 8.92 7.21
CA GLY A 48 -5.34 8.10 8.35
C GLY A 48 -5.79 6.70 7.94
N ARG A 49 -6.67 6.61 6.92
CA ARG A 49 -7.13 5.32 6.36
C ARG A 49 -5.98 4.52 5.76
N TYR A 50 -5.07 5.17 5.05
CA TYR A 50 -3.91 4.51 4.44
C TYR A 50 -2.95 3.96 5.50
N ARG A 51 -2.66 4.74 6.56
CA ARG A 51 -1.85 4.27 7.70
C ARG A 51 -2.48 3.05 8.36
N ALA A 52 -3.78 3.08 8.63
CA ALA A 52 -4.51 1.95 9.21
C ALA A 52 -4.48 0.71 8.29
N TRP A 53 -4.59 0.90 6.97
CA TRP A 53 -4.48 -0.19 6.00
C TRP A 53 -3.08 -0.82 5.99
N ILE A 54 -2.01 -0.01 6.03
CA ILE A 54 -0.63 -0.50 6.12
C ILE A 54 -0.41 -1.29 7.41
N GLU A 55 -0.82 -0.75 8.55
CA GLU A 55 -0.67 -1.40 9.85
C GLU A 55 -1.39 -2.75 9.88
N ASN A 56 -2.64 -2.79 9.42
CA ASN A 56 -3.40 -4.04 9.34
C ASN A 56 -2.77 -5.03 8.35
N SER A 57 -2.24 -4.55 7.22
CA SER A 57 -1.55 -5.40 6.24
C SER A 57 -0.28 -6.00 6.84
N ASN A 58 0.52 -5.22 7.55
CA ASN A 58 1.72 -5.68 8.24
C ASN A 58 1.40 -6.69 9.35
N ARG A 59 0.32 -6.48 10.11
CA ARG A 59 -0.16 -7.46 11.10
C ARG A 59 -0.50 -8.80 10.42
N ARG A 60 -1.31 -8.77 9.35
CA ARG A 60 -1.72 -9.98 8.62
C ARG A 60 -0.53 -10.70 8.00
N LEU A 61 0.44 -9.97 7.47
CA LEU A 61 1.68 -10.52 6.92
C LEU A 61 2.51 -11.22 8.01
N THR A 62 2.63 -10.59 9.19
CA THR A 62 3.31 -11.18 10.34
C THR A 62 2.65 -12.48 10.79
N GLU A 63 1.31 -12.49 10.90
CA GLU A 63 0.54 -13.68 11.24
C GLU A 63 0.71 -14.79 10.20
N TRP A 64 0.65 -14.44 8.91
CA TRP A 64 0.84 -15.39 7.82
C TRP A 64 2.26 -15.98 7.81
N ALA A 65 3.29 -15.15 8.01
CA ALA A 65 4.68 -15.59 8.08
C ALA A 65 4.92 -16.52 9.28
N ALA A 66 4.33 -16.19 10.44
CA ALA A 66 4.39 -17.03 11.63
C ALA A 66 3.74 -18.41 11.40
N ARG A 67 2.55 -18.44 10.76
CA ARG A 67 1.88 -19.70 10.37
C ARG A 67 2.74 -20.53 9.42
N ARG A 68 3.38 -19.91 8.44
CA ARG A 68 4.27 -20.61 7.50
C ARG A 68 5.51 -21.19 8.16
N LYS A 69 6.11 -20.50 9.14
CA LYS A 69 7.23 -21.04 9.93
C LYS A 69 6.79 -22.24 10.78
N ALA A 70 5.61 -22.18 11.38
CA ALA A 70 5.08 -23.29 12.18
C ALA A 70 4.77 -24.55 11.35
N ILE A 71 4.34 -24.38 10.09
CA ILE A 71 4.06 -25.50 9.17
C ILE A 71 5.34 -26.07 8.55
N ALA A 72 6.38 -25.26 8.38
CA ALA A 72 7.66 -25.66 7.80
C ALA A 72 8.69 -26.16 8.83
N GLY A 73 8.25 -26.44 10.07
CA GLY A 73 9.04 -27.11 11.10
C GLY A 73 9.35 -28.55 10.74
#